data_AF-A0A7W8KRW2-F1
#
_entry.id   AF-A0A7W8KRW2-F1
#
_cell.length_a   1.000
_cell.length_b   1.000
_cell.length_c   1.000
_cell.angle_alpha   90.00
_cell.angle_beta   90.00
_cell.angle_gamma   90.00
#
_symmetry.space_group_name_H-M   'P 1'
#
loop_
_entity.id
_entity.type
_entity.pdbx_description
1 polymer ?
#
loop_
_entity_poly.entity_id
_entity_poly.type
_entity_poly.pdbx_seq_one_letter_code
_entity_poly.pdbx_strand_id
1 'polypeptide(L)'
;MDLYIYYRVPSAQTQALQARLKDVQAALLERFGVAGGIKRRPGEQDGRQTWMEVYEHIPSGQEDGFSRALEQALVDAGIPTLIDGPRHVEHFEDVALCA
;
A
#
# COMPACT_ATOMS: atom_id res chain seq x y z
N MET A 1 -14.44 2.56 1.76
CA MET A 1 -13.62 2.58 0.54
C MET A 1 -12.39 1.74 0.78
N ASP A 2 -11.90 1.06 -0.24
CA ASP A 2 -10.67 0.27 -0.20
C ASP A 2 -9.65 0.82 -1.19
N LEU A 3 -8.36 0.69 -0.85
CA LEU A 3 -7.23 1.07 -1.72
C LEU A 3 -6.38 -0.14 -2.07
N TYR A 4 -6.11 -0.27 -3.37
CA TYR A 4 -5.26 -1.32 -3.92
C TYR A 4 -4.12 -0.64 -4.66
N ILE A 5 -2.89 -0.87 -4.20
CA ILE A 5 -1.73 -0.11 -4.66
C ILE A 5 -0.68 -1.06 -5.22
N TYR A 6 -0.42 -0.98 -6.51
CA TYR A 6 0.53 -1.86 -7.19
C TYR A 6 1.80 -1.13 -7.60
N TYR A 7 2.94 -1.78 -7.43
CA TYR A 7 4.23 -1.28 -7.89
C TYR A 7 5.23 -2.42 -8.07
N ARG A 8 6.34 -2.10 -8.75
CA ARG A 8 7.43 -3.06 -8.95
C ARG A 8 8.49 -2.88 -7.87
N VAL A 9 9.08 -3.97 -7.45
CA VAL A 9 10.11 -4.03 -6.41
C VAL A 9 11.30 -4.81 -6.96
N PRO A 10 12.50 -4.24 -6.97
CA PRO A 10 13.74 -5.00 -7.15
C PRO A 10 13.82 -6.18 -6.19
N SER A 11 14.04 -7.40 -6.68
CA SER A 11 14.04 -8.60 -5.83
C SER A 11 15.06 -8.51 -4.69
N ALA A 12 16.19 -7.85 -4.93
CA ALA A 12 17.21 -7.56 -3.93
C ALA A 12 16.75 -6.62 -2.79
N GLN A 13 15.70 -5.85 -3.00
CA GLN A 13 15.19 -4.85 -2.05
C GLN A 13 13.95 -5.31 -1.29
N THR A 14 13.40 -6.48 -1.62
CA THR A 14 12.16 -7.02 -1.04
C THR A 14 12.20 -7.12 0.48
N GLN A 15 13.30 -7.61 1.06
CA GLN A 15 13.42 -7.73 2.52
C GLN A 15 13.44 -6.37 3.22
N ALA A 16 14.22 -5.41 2.69
CA ALA A 16 14.29 -4.07 3.24
C ALA A 16 12.96 -3.34 3.11
N LEU A 17 12.28 -3.50 1.98
CA LEU A 17 10.97 -2.94 1.74
C LEU A 17 9.92 -3.51 2.70
N GLN A 18 9.88 -4.84 2.88
CA GLN A 18 8.92 -5.49 3.77
C GLN A 18 9.04 -5.00 5.21
N ALA A 19 10.27 -4.84 5.72
CA ALA A 19 10.51 -4.34 7.07
C ALA A 19 9.95 -2.92 7.25
N ARG A 20 10.21 -2.02 6.28
CA ARG A 20 9.76 -0.63 6.37
C ARG A 20 8.25 -0.48 6.16
N LEU A 21 7.66 -1.27 5.27
CA LEU A 21 6.20 -1.29 5.08
C LEU A 21 5.47 -1.76 6.34
N LYS A 22 6.07 -2.69 7.11
CA LYS A 22 5.48 -3.11 8.39
C LYS A 22 5.34 -1.94 9.37
N ASP A 23 6.36 -1.07 9.45
CA ASP A 23 6.33 0.10 10.33
C ASP A 23 5.32 1.14 9.84
N VAL A 24 5.25 1.38 8.52
CA VAL A 24 4.24 2.26 7.90
C VAL A 24 2.83 1.76 8.20
N GLN A 25 2.57 0.46 8.01
CA GLN A 25 1.26 -0.14 8.25
C GLN A 25 0.88 -0.12 9.73
N ALA A 26 1.84 -0.29 10.64
CA ALA A 26 1.60 -0.16 12.07
C ALA A 26 1.16 1.27 12.45
N ALA A 27 1.82 2.30 11.89
CA ALA A 27 1.45 3.69 12.12
C ALA A 27 0.05 4.03 11.58
N LEU A 28 -0.32 3.49 10.42
CA LEU A 28 -1.65 3.69 9.85
C LEU A 28 -2.73 2.96 10.66
N LEU A 29 -2.44 1.76 11.15
CA LEU A 29 -3.33 1.02 12.03
C LEU A 29 -3.58 1.79 13.34
N GLU A 30 -2.52 2.32 13.97
CA GLU A 30 -2.65 3.10 15.19
C GLU A 30 -3.48 4.38 14.98
N ARG A 31 -3.26 5.07 13.87
CA ARG A 31 -3.89 6.38 13.60
C ARG A 31 -5.31 6.29 13.06
N PHE A 32 -5.59 5.33 12.18
CA PHE A 32 -6.86 5.23 11.45
C PHE A 32 -7.65 3.96 11.75
N GLY A 33 -7.05 2.99 12.47
CA GLY A 33 -7.66 1.67 12.66
C GLY A 33 -7.66 0.80 11.41
N VAL A 34 -6.91 1.18 10.36
CA VAL A 34 -6.86 0.49 9.07
C VAL A 34 -5.59 -0.37 8.99
N ALA A 35 -5.77 -1.69 8.92
CA ALA A 35 -4.67 -2.63 8.73
C ALA A 35 -4.28 -2.71 7.24
N GLY A 36 -2.98 -2.74 6.97
CA GLY A 36 -2.46 -2.98 5.62
C GLY A 36 -2.15 -4.46 5.37
N GLY A 37 -2.44 -4.92 4.15
CA GLY A 37 -2.03 -6.22 3.64
C GLY A 37 -1.01 -6.08 2.51
N ILE A 38 -0.16 -7.08 2.33
CA ILE A 38 0.78 -7.17 1.20
C ILE A 38 0.52 -8.46 0.42
N LYS A 39 0.37 -8.35 -0.89
CA LYS A 39 0.38 -9.48 -1.83
C LYS A 39 1.45 -9.27 -2.89
N ARG A 40 1.84 -10.35 -3.56
CA ARG A 40 2.69 -10.28 -4.76
C ARG A 40 2.05 -11.03 -5.92
N ARG A 41 2.22 -10.51 -7.13
CA ARG A 41 1.90 -11.26 -8.35
C ARG A 41 2.84 -12.47 -8.44
N PRO A 42 2.35 -13.67 -8.83
CA PRO A 42 3.22 -14.80 -9.09
C PRO A 42 4.24 -14.50 -10.19
N GLY A 43 5.44 -15.05 -10.03
CA GLY A 43 6.55 -14.86 -10.97
C GLY A 43 7.43 -13.66 -10.66
N GLU A 44 8.51 -13.56 -11.43
CA GLU A 44 9.46 -12.47 -11.42
C GLU A 44 9.82 -12.16 -12.87
N GLN A 45 9.98 -10.89 -13.20
CA GLN A 45 10.40 -10.45 -14.52
C GLN A 45 11.56 -9.47 -14.37
N ASP A 46 12.67 -9.74 -15.04
CA ASP A 46 13.87 -8.89 -15.05
C ASP A 46 14.38 -8.52 -13.65
N GLY A 47 14.35 -9.47 -12.69
CA GLY A 47 14.76 -9.22 -11.32
C GLY A 47 13.80 -8.30 -10.54
N ARG A 48 12.53 -8.22 -10.97
CA ARG A 48 11.46 -7.43 -10.35
C ARG A 48 10.25 -8.30 -9.99
N GLN A 49 9.71 -8.03 -8.81
CA GLN A 49 8.42 -8.55 -8.36
C GLN A 49 7.37 -7.43 -8.45
N THR A 50 6.11 -7.78 -8.75
CA THR A 50 4.99 -6.83 -8.59
C THR A 50 4.33 -7.06 -7.25
N TRP A 51 4.36 -6.07 -6.38
CA TRP A 51 3.69 -6.10 -5.08
C TRP A 51 2.39 -5.30 -5.14
N MET A 52 1.47 -5.66 -4.24
CA MET A 52 0.20 -4.97 -4.02
C MET A 52 0.03 -4.72 -2.53
N GLU A 53 -0.11 -3.46 -2.14
CA GLU A 53 -0.65 -3.08 -0.83
C GLU A 53 -2.18 -3.07 -0.90
N VAL A 54 -2.83 -3.56 0.14
CA VAL A 54 -4.29 -3.60 0.27
C VAL A 54 -4.66 -2.92 1.58
N TYR A 55 -5.51 -1.91 1.51
CA TYR A 55 -6.07 -1.22 2.67
C TYR A 55 -7.59 -1.22 2.56
N GLU A 56 -8.24 -2.01 3.40
CA GLU A 56 -9.69 -2.22 3.37
C GLU A 56 -10.38 -1.43 4.48
N HIS A 57 -11.66 -1.12 4.27
CA HIS A 57 -12.54 -0.51 5.26
C HIS A 57 -12.04 0.86 5.77
N ILE A 58 -11.49 1.69 4.89
CA ILE A 58 -11.11 3.07 5.26
C ILE A 58 -12.38 3.81 5.69
N PRO A 59 -12.39 4.41 6.91
CA PRO A 59 -13.57 5.08 7.45
C PRO A 59 -14.06 6.24 6.57
N SER A 60 -15.37 6.33 6.40
CA SER A 60 -16.00 7.41 5.64
C SER A 60 -15.64 8.79 6.20
N GLY A 61 -15.25 9.71 5.32
CA GLY A 61 -14.80 11.05 5.68
C GLY A 61 -13.32 11.14 6.11
N GLN A 62 -12.58 10.02 6.12
CA GLN A 62 -11.15 9.99 6.43
C GLN A 62 -10.27 9.60 5.23
N GLU A 63 -10.85 9.40 4.05
CA GLU A 63 -10.19 8.91 2.83
C GLU A 63 -8.98 9.78 2.45
N ASP A 64 -9.21 11.08 2.33
CA ASP A 64 -8.15 12.05 2.01
C ASP A 64 -7.07 12.13 3.10
N GLY A 65 -7.50 12.00 4.36
CA GLY A 65 -6.60 12.01 5.52
C GLY A 65 -5.69 10.79 5.52
N PHE A 66 -6.27 9.62 5.21
CA PHE A 66 -5.57 8.35 5.08
C PHE A 66 -4.56 8.39 3.94
N SER A 67 -4.99 8.80 2.73
CA SER A 67 -4.12 8.88 1.55
C SER A 67 -2.93 9.81 1.77
N ARG A 68 -3.14 10.98 2.39
CA ARG A 68 -2.04 11.90 2.74
C ARG A 68 -1.09 11.31 3.78
N ALA A 69 -1.63 10.66 4.82
CA ALA A 69 -0.81 10.05 5.86
C ALA A 69 0.01 8.86 5.33
N LEU A 70 -0.58 8.04 4.44
CA LEU A 70 0.13 6.96 3.75
C LEU A 70 1.27 7.52 2.90
N GLU A 71 1.02 8.53 2.05
CA GLU A 71 2.06 9.15 1.22
C GLU A 71 3.22 9.67 2.08
N GLN A 72 2.89 10.41 3.14
CA GLN A 72 3.90 10.97 4.04
C GLN A 72 4.71 9.88 4.73
N ALA A 73 4.06 8.85 5.29
CA ALA A 73 4.73 7.74 5.97
C ALA A 73 5.65 6.95 5.03
N LEU A 74 5.25 6.76 3.77
CA LEU A 74 6.08 6.10 2.76
C LEU A 74 7.31 6.94 2.40
N VAL A 75 7.15 8.26 2.26
CA VAL A 75 8.27 9.18 2.02
C VAL A 75 9.23 9.19 3.21
N ASP A 76 8.71 9.29 4.43
CA ASP A 76 9.52 9.32 5.66
C ASP A 76 10.29 8.01 5.88
N ALA A 77 9.68 6.88 5.51
CA ALA A 77 10.34 5.57 5.50
C ALA A 77 11.28 5.37 4.30
N GLY A 78 11.37 6.32 3.37
CA GLY A 78 12.21 6.21 2.16
C GLY A 78 11.79 5.06 1.24
N ILE A 79 10.51 4.69 1.22
CA ILE A 79 9.97 3.65 0.34
C ILE A 79 10.15 3.97 -1.14
N PRO A 80 10.01 5.23 -1.61
CA PRO A 80 10.21 5.55 -3.03
C PRO A 80 11.57 5.15 -3.60
N THR A 81 12.61 5.07 -2.77
CA THR A 81 13.95 4.62 -3.21
C THR A 81 14.08 3.11 -3.33
N LEU A 82 13.09 2.36 -2.82
CA LEU A 82 13.09 0.89 -2.76
C LEU A 82 12.25 0.22 -3.85
N ILE A 83 11.52 1.02 -4.65
CA ILE A 83 10.61 0.55 -5.69
C ILE A 83 11.10 0.98 -7.08
N ASP A 84 10.57 0.34 -8.11
CA ASP A 84 10.88 0.62 -9.51
C ASP A 84 9.66 1.21 -10.23
N GLY A 85 9.66 2.54 -10.35
CA GLY A 85 8.61 3.30 -11.01
C GLY A 85 7.54 3.80 -10.04
N PRO A 86 6.44 4.37 -10.57
CA PRO A 86 5.37 4.93 -9.75
C PRO A 86 4.55 3.83 -9.07
N ARG A 87 3.85 4.23 -7.99
CA ARG A 87 2.78 3.43 -7.41
C ARG A 87 1.49 3.69 -8.17
N HIS A 88 0.82 2.63 -8.59
CA HIS A 88 -0.51 2.69 -9.20
C HIS A 88 -1.54 2.52 -8.10
N VAL A 89 -2.38 3.52 -7.88
CA VAL A 89 -3.40 3.53 -6.82
C VAL A 89 -4.78 3.38 -7.45
N GLU A 90 -5.50 2.35 -7.02
CA GLU A 90 -6.89 2.11 -7.39
C GLU A 90 -7.79 2.26 -6.15
N HIS A 91 -8.96 2.86 -6.34
CA HIS A 91 -9.95 3.12 -5.29
C HIS A 91 -11.20 2.28 -5.58
N PHE A 92 -11.72 1.63 -4.54
CA PHE A 92 -12.90 0.78 -4.65
C PHE A 92 -13.94 1.16 -3.60
N GLU A 93 -15.20 1.17 -4.00
CA GLU A 93 -16.35 1.41 -3.13
C GLU A 93 -17.27 0.18 -3.15
N ASP A 94 -17.96 -0.05 -2.04
CA ASP A 94 -18.97 -1.09 -1.97
C ASP A 94 -20.10 -0.78 -2.96
N VAL A 95 -20.52 -1.79 -3.72
CA VAL A 95 -21.71 -1.68 -4.54
C VAL A 95 -22.92 -1.69 -3.62
N ALA A 96 -23.66 -0.58 -3.56
CA ALA A 96 -24.96 -0.55 -2.89
C ALA A 96 -25.91 -1.50 -3.64
N LEU A 97 -26.16 -2.67 -3.06
CA LEU A 97 -27.18 -3.59 -3.55
C LEU A 97 -28.55 -3.01 -3.15
N CYS A 98 -29.18 -2.27 -4.05
CA CYS A 98 -30.56 -1.83 -3.86
C CYS A 98 -31.47 -3.07 -3.71
N ALA A 99 -32.17 -3.16 -2.59
CA ALA A 99 -33.24 -4.13 -2.32
C ALA A 99 -34.61 -3.54 -2.67
#